data_AF-A0A845XBC1-F1
#
_entry.id   AF-A0A845XBC1-F1
#
_cell.length_a   1.000
_cell.length_b   1.000
_cell.length_c   1.000
_cell.angle_alpha   90.00
_cell.angle_beta   90.00
_cell.angle_gamma   90.00
#
_symmetry.space_group_name_H-M   'P 1'
#
loop_
_entity.id
_entity.type
_entity.pdbx_description
1 polymer ?
#
loop_
_entity_poly.entity_id
_entity_poly.type
_entity_poly.pdbx_seq_one_letter_code
_entity_poly.pdbx_strand_id
1 'polypeptide(L)'
;MPIYSRRFDRTLQHHLGVCTADWWVGMLSLMVLLLGSAMVSPPMRTLWLALPGSLGGLTSLLTPLPPPQPQLFATLDGLGVVAIGHAEGNLTVVGEPTGNYWGHRDPGNFRRNQGWCSDQGRGGGNVERANQKCLERVQQRLNLIKNDLKAAGLEPSDYPLALINAVDLYNQASPWVSRQFPQAYQQAQAKGYKDEQAMVWARVEAFRRRGKIDASGLIGICRREGRQVSDWDCVAADQRRRVRAIERVWVKGHS
;
A
#
# COMPACT_ATOMS: atom_id res chain seq x y z
N MET A 1 16.70 57.95 10.18
CA MET A 1 16.36 59.14 9.38
C MET A 1 15.36 58.73 8.30
N PRO A 2 14.17 59.35 8.20
CA PRO A 2 13.16 59.06 7.19
C PRO A 2 13.05 60.18 6.13
N ILE A 3 12.77 59.85 4.86
CA ILE A 3 12.22 60.79 3.86
C ILE A 3 11.16 60.08 3.00
N TYR A 4 10.07 60.81 2.70
CA TYR A 4 8.83 60.42 2.02
C TYR A 4 8.68 61.21 0.69
N SER A 5 8.22 60.61 -0.42
CA SER A 5 7.77 61.25 -1.71
C SER A 5 7.71 60.17 -2.82
N ARG A 6 6.86 60.12 -3.87
CA ARG A 6 5.52 60.61 -4.31
C ARG A 6 5.01 59.51 -5.29
N ARG A 7 3.74 59.13 -5.46
CA ARG A 7 2.44 59.79 -5.78
C ARG A 7 2.26 60.22 -7.26
N PHE A 8 1.21 59.67 -7.89
CA PHE A 8 0.67 59.90 -9.27
C PHE A 8 1.55 59.37 -10.44
N ASP A 9 0.98 58.87 -11.54
CA ASP A 9 -0.26 59.33 -12.20
C ASP A 9 -1.23 58.26 -12.76
N ARG A 10 -2.43 58.69 -13.18
CA ARG A 10 -3.46 57.93 -13.92
C ARG A 10 -3.40 58.24 -15.42
N THR A 11 -3.79 57.29 -16.27
CA THR A 11 -4.41 57.64 -17.57
C THR A 11 -5.32 56.50 -18.07
N LEU A 12 -6.54 56.85 -18.48
CA LEU A 12 -7.46 55.99 -19.25
C LEU A 12 -7.38 56.38 -20.73
N GLN A 13 -7.55 55.41 -21.64
CA GLN A 13 -8.33 55.46 -22.89
C GLN A 13 -8.18 54.10 -23.62
N HIS A 14 -9.23 53.30 -23.82
CA HIS A 14 -10.37 53.39 -24.76
C HIS A 14 -10.07 52.93 -26.21
N HIS A 15 -10.59 51.76 -26.59
CA HIS A 15 -11.21 51.35 -27.87
C HIS A 15 -11.86 49.97 -27.60
N LEU A 16 -13.19 49.73 -27.62
CA LEU A 16 -14.28 49.90 -28.62
C LEU A 16 -14.36 48.79 -29.70
N GLY A 17 -15.58 48.22 -29.86
CA GLY A 17 -15.94 47.07 -30.71
C GLY A 17 -16.38 45.88 -29.84
N VAL A 18 -17.64 45.67 -29.44
CA VAL A 18 -18.95 45.69 -30.15
C VAL A 18 -19.06 44.63 -31.25
N CYS A 19 -19.65 43.49 -30.90
CA CYS A 19 -20.53 42.70 -31.77
C CYS A 19 -21.63 42.08 -30.90
N THR A 20 -22.83 41.98 -31.46
CA THR A 20 -24.09 41.73 -30.75
C THR A 20 -24.44 40.25 -30.59
N ALA A 21 -25.11 39.98 -29.46
CA ALA A 21 -26.28 39.13 -29.27
C ALA A 21 -26.74 38.18 -30.40
N ASP A 22 -27.08 36.94 -30.02
CA ASP A 22 -28.49 36.52 -29.98
C ASP A 22 -28.70 35.34 -29.01
N TRP A 23 -29.90 35.25 -28.44
CA TRP A 23 -30.37 34.18 -27.55
C TRP A 23 -31.79 33.74 -27.98
N TRP A 24 -32.14 32.48 -27.66
CA TRP A 24 -33.49 31.90 -27.46
C TRP A 24 -34.22 31.09 -28.56
N VAL A 25 -34.92 30.07 -28.04
CA VAL A 25 -36.15 29.35 -28.50
C VAL A 25 -36.02 28.04 -29.32
N GLY A 26 -36.73 27.00 -28.84
CA GLY A 26 -37.17 25.78 -29.56
C GLY A 26 -36.54 24.48 -29.04
N MET A 27 -36.97 23.79 -27.98
CA MET A 27 -38.29 23.51 -27.38
C MET A 27 -39.15 22.42 -28.09
N LEU A 28 -39.34 21.30 -27.38
CA LEU A 28 -40.49 20.35 -27.35
C LEU A 28 -40.81 19.40 -28.52
N SER A 29 -40.99 18.11 -28.14
CA SER A 29 -41.99 17.11 -28.61
C SER A 29 -41.67 15.77 -27.89
N LEU A 30 -42.04 15.53 -26.63
CA LEU A 30 -43.35 15.27 -26.00
C LEU A 30 -44.14 14.05 -26.52
N MET A 31 -44.58 13.23 -25.57
CA MET A 31 -45.33 11.98 -25.70
C MET A 31 -46.74 12.14 -26.29
N VAL A 32 -47.25 11.07 -26.91
CA VAL A 32 -48.63 10.95 -27.40
C VAL A 32 -49.32 9.70 -26.84
N LEU A 33 -50.27 9.96 -25.94
CA LEU A 33 -51.54 9.26 -25.68
C LEU A 33 -51.63 7.81 -25.13
N LEU A 34 -52.76 7.61 -24.42
CA LEU A 34 -53.14 6.51 -23.55
C LEU A 34 -54.56 6.03 -23.88
N LEU A 35 -54.85 4.76 -23.54
CA LEU A 35 -56.17 4.18 -23.13
C LEU A 35 -57.28 3.88 -24.17
N GLY A 36 -57.97 2.75 -23.91
CA GLY A 36 -59.18 2.25 -24.59
C GLY A 36 -58.88 1.08 -25.56
N SER A 37 -59.45 -0.13 -25.47
CA SER A 37 -60.66 -0.60 -24.77
C SER A 37 -60.56 -2.07 -24.31
N ALA A 38 -61.60 -2.59 -23.65
CA ALA A 38 -61.53 -3.75 -22.76
C ALA A 38 -62.16 -5.07 -23.29
N MET A 39 -61.85 -6.17 -22.58
CA MET A 39 -62.72 -7.34 -22.32
C MET A 39 -63.19 -8.23 -23.50
N VAL A 40 -62.48 -9.35 -23.72
CA VAL A 40 -63.09 -10.69 -23.91
C VAL A 40 -62.19 -11.76 -23.27
N SER A 41 -62.77 -12.74 -22.58
CA SER A 41 -62.15 -13.98 -22.07
C SER A 41 -63.23 -15.04 -21.84
N PRO A 42 -62.92 -16.34 -21.77
CA PRO A 42 -61.83 -17.11 -22.37
C PRO A 42 -62.39 -18.29 -23.22
N PRO A 43 -61.60 -19.32 -23.61
CA PRO A 43 -61.41 -20.46 -22.70
C PRO A 43 -59.97 -21.00 -22.64
N MET A 44 -59.72 -21.86 -21.66
CA MET A 44 -58.40 -22.43 -21.34
C MET A 44 -57.73 -23.12 -22.54
N ARG A 45 -56.42 -22.85 -22.72
CA ARG A 45 -55.45 -23.89 -23.15
C ARG A 45 -54.00 -23.51 -22.83
N THR A 46 -53.31 -24.47 -22.23
CA THR A 46 -51.85 -24.66 -22.18
C THR A 46 -51.01 -23.57 -21.50
N LEU A 47 -50.70 -23.81 -20.22
CA LEU A 47 -49.59 -23.20 -19.50
C LEU A 47 -48.24 -23.66 -20.10
N TRP A 48 -47.61 -22.84 -20.94
CA TRP A 48 -46.18 -22.92 -21.23
C TRP A 48 -45.51 -21.60 -20.89
N LEU A 49 -44.73 -21.60 -19.81
CA LEU A 49 -43.89 -20.47 -19.40
C LEU A 49 -42.74 -20.29 -20.40
N ALA A 50 -42.92 -19.40 -21.37
CA ALA A 50 -41.83 -18.87 -22.15
C ALA A 50 -41.05 -17.83 -21.32
N LEU A 51 -39.92 -18.25 -20.76
CA LEU A 51 -38.88 -17.33 -20.27
C LEU A 51 -37.84 -17.12 -21.40
N PRO A 52 -37.77 -15.94 -22.04
CA PRO A 52 -36.65 -15.60 -22.91
C PRO A 52 -35.38 -15.52 -22.06
N GLY A 53 -34.34 -16.23 -22.47
CA GLY A 53 -33.16 -16.43 -21.64
C GLY A 53 -32.31 -15.17 -21.43
N SER A 54 -31.86 -14.98 -20.20
CA SER A 54 -30.48 -14.53 -19.94
C SER A 54 -29.90 -15.30 -18.76
N LEU A 55 -29.39 -16.50 -19.05
CA LEU A 55 -28.63 -17.30 -18.07
C LEU A 55 -27.23 -16.72 -17.79
N GLY A 56 -26.86 -15.61 -18.44
CA GLY A 56 -25.58 -14.92 -18.23
C GLY A 56 -25.49 -14.10 -16.92
N GLY A 57 -26.60 -13.91 -16.21
CA GLY A 57 -26.63 -13.09 -14.98
C GLY A 57 -26.26 -13.82 -13.68
N LEU A 58 -26.26 -15.16 -13.66
CA LEU A 58 -26.12 -15.94 -12.41
C LEU A 58 -24.71 -16.51 -12.19
N THR A 59 -23.85 -16.55 -13.20
CA THR A 59 -22.45 -16.99 -13.06
C THR A 59 -21.60 -16.01 -12.23
N SER A 60 -22.00 -14.75 -12.11
CA SER A 60 -21.28 -13.74 -11.30
C SER A 60 -21.53 -13.88 -9.78
N LEU A 61 -22.36 -14.82 -9.34
CA LEU A 61 -22.56 -15.16 -7.92
C LEU A 61 -21.74 -16.37 -7.46
N LEU A 62 -20.96 -16.98 -8.36
CA LEU A 62 -20.13 -18.15 -8.11
C LEU A 62 -18.63 -17.90 -8.28
N THR A 63 -18.18 -16.64 -8.37
CA THR A 63 -16.79 -16.33 -8.02
C THR A 63 -16.59 -16.72 -6.55
N PRO A 64 -15.70 -17.67 -6.22
CA PRO A 64 -15.34 -17.89 -4.83
C PRO A 64 -14.89 -16.56 -4.25
N LEU A 65 -15.34 -16.23 -3.03
CA LEU A 65 -14.73 -15.12 -2.29
C LEU A 65 -13.21 -15.36 -2.32
N PRO A 66 -12.38 -14.34 -2.61
CA PRO A 66 -10.94 -14.50 -2.55
C PRO A 66 -10.62 -15.10 -1.17
N PRO A 67 -9.83 -16.20 -1.12
CA PRO A 67 -9.65 -16.95 0.11
C PRO A 67 -9.26 -15.98 1.22
N PRO A 68 -9.92 -16.03 2.40
CA PRO A 68 -9.70 -15.06 3.45
C PRO A 68 -8.20 -14.98 3.70
N GLN A 69 -7.60 -13.80 3.45
CA GLN A 69 -6.15 -13.61 3.43
C GLN A 69 -5.53 -14.45 4.54
N PRO A 70 -4.66 -15.44 4.24
CA PRO A 70 -4.08 -16.29 5.28
C PRO A 70 -3.54 -15.35 6.33
N GLN A 71 -3.99 -15.45 7.58
CA GLN A 71 -3.99 -14.32 8.50
C GLN A 71 -2.55 -13.94 8.89
N LEU A 72 -1.89 -13.14 8.04
CA LEU A 72 -0.43 -13.04 7.93
C LEU A 72 0.24 -12.65 9.24
N PHE A 73 -0.52 -11.95 10.10
CA PHE A 73 -0.11 -11.41 11.38
C PHE A 73 -1.16 -11.69 12.48
N ALA A 74 -1.90 -12.80 12.43
CA ALA A 74 -2.81 -13.17 13.53
C ALA A 74 -2.12 -13.90 14.69
N THR A 75 -1.18 -14.78 14.37
CA THR A 75 -0.41 -15.59 15.33
C THR A 75 1.08 -15.34 15.17
N LEU A 76 1.89 -15.80 16.13
CA LEU A 76 3.35 -15.73 16.05
C LEU A 76 3.94 -16.59 14.93
N ASP A 77 3.22 -17.63 14.50
CA ASP A 77 3.62 -18.53 13.41
C ASP A 77 3.00 -18.11 12.06
N GLY A 78 2.30 -16.96 12.01
CA GLY A 78 1.70 -16.43 10.79
C GLY A 78 2.75 -16.14 9.72
N LEU A 79 2.43 -16.42 8.45
CA LEU A 79 3.38 -16.33 7.34
C LEU A 79 4.07 -14.97 7.23
N GLY A 80 3.37 -13.88 7.55
CA GLY A 80 3.94 -12.53 7.58
C GLY A 80 4.90 -12.31 8.75
N VAL A 81 4.64 -12.90 9.92
CA VAL A 81 5.56 -12.89 11.07
C VAL A 81 6.84 -13.66 10.75
N VAL A 82 6.71 -14.85 10.16
CA VAL A 82 7.85 -15.65 9.68
C VAL A 82 8.65 -14.86 8.62
N ALA A 83 7.98 -14.21 7.67
CA ALA A 83 8.62 -13.43 6.62
C ALA A 83 9.43 -12.23 7.17
N ILE A 84 8.88 -11.48 8.12
CA ILE A 84 9.62 -10.38 8.78
C ILE A 84 10.77 -10.94 9.61
N GLY A 85 10.53 -12.00 10.41
CA GLY A 85 11.58 -12.60 11.23
C GLY A 85 12.74 -13.16 10.42
N HIS A 86 12.48 -13.73 9.24
CA HIS A 86 13.54 -14.15 8.31
C HIS A 86 14.28 -12.96 7.68
N ALA A 87 13.60 -11.84 7.42
CA ALA A 87 14.19 -10.64 6.83
C ALA A 87 15.00 -9.78 7.81
N GLU A 88 14.66 -9.84 9.10
CA GLU A 88 15.50 -9.42 10.24
C GLU A 88 16.70 -10.37 10.45
N GLY A 89 16.60 -11.63 10.01
CA GLY A 89 17.61 -12.67 10.24
C GLY A 89 17.49 -13.40 11.58
N ASN A 90 16.35 -13.23 12.27
CA ASN A 90 16.03 -13.90 13.54
C ASN A 90 15.35 -15.26 13.33
N LEU A 91 14.72 -15.52 12.17
CA LEU A 91 14.10 -16.81 11.84
C LEU A 91 14.70 -17.45 10.59
N THR A 92 14.64 -18.78 10.48
CA THR A 92 14.86 -19.52 9.23
C THR A 92 13.70 -19.29 8.26
N VAL A 93 13.83 -19.78 7.02
CA VAL A 93 12.77 -19.66 6.01
C VAL A 93 11.49 -20.45 6.37
N VAL A 94 11.58 -21.36 7.36
CA VAL A 94 10.45 -22.14 7.89
C VAL A 94 10.00 -21.69 9.29
N GLY A 95 10.55 -20.58 9.81
CA GLY A 95 10.12 -20.00 11.09
C GLY A 95 10.88 -20.47 12.34
N GLU A 96 11.93 -21.27 12.21
CA GLU A 96 12.74 -21.68 13.37
C GLU A 96 13.65 -20.55 13.86
N PRO A 97 13.85 -20.36 15.18
CA PRO A 97 14.80 -19.39 15.72
C PRO A 97 16.25 -19.58 15.24
N THR A 98 16.88 -18.50 14.77
CA THR A 98 18.35 -18.44 14.57
C THR A 98 19.06 -18.03 15.87
N GLY A 99 20.39 -18.01 15.88
CA GLY A 99 21.16 -17.50 17.02
C GLY A 99 20.81 -16.03 17.39
N ASN A 100 20.44 -15.20 16.40
CA ASN A 100 20.12 -13.79 16.61
C ASN A 100 18.81 -13.56 17.39
N TYR A 101 17.88 -14.52 17.30
CA TYR A 101 16.55 -14.47 17.94
C TYR A 101 16.63 -14.31 19.46
N TRP A 102 17.57 -15.00 20.10
CA TRP A 102 17.73 -15.02 21.56
C TRP A 102 18.43 -13.76 22.10
N GLY A 103 18.98 -12.92 21.22
CA GLY A 103 19.68 -11.71 21.62
C GLY A 103 20.86 -11.38 20.72
N HIS A 104 20.80 -10.26 20.02
CA HIS A 104 21.95 -9.67 19.33
C HIS A 104 22.08 -8.19 19.69
N ARG A 105 23.26 -7.59 19.45
CA ARG A 105 23.45 -6.14 19.63
C ARG A 105 23.23 -5.42 18.31
N ASP A 106 22.47 -4.33 18.35
CA ASP A 106 22.30 -3.42 17.22
C ASP A 106 23.66 -2.74 16.88
N PRO A 107 24.17 -2.83 15.63
CA PRO A 107 25.47 -2.26 15.27
C PRO A 107 25.47 -0.73 15.10
N GLY A 108 24.30 -0.09 15.19
CA GLY A 108 24.12 1.36 15.15
C GLY A 108 23.97 2.01 16.54
N ASN A 109 23.47 1.28 17.55
CA ASN A 109 23.22 1.83 18.88
C ASN A 109 23.60 0.94 20.09
N PHE A 110 24.14 -0.27 19.85
CA PHE A 110 24.63 -1.26 20.82
C PHE A 110 23.60 -1.84 21.82
N ARG A 111 22.31 -1.50 21.70
CA ARG A 111 21.23 -2.10 22.51
C ARG A 111 20.98 -3.54 22.10
N ARG A 112 20.40 -4.33 23.02
CA ARG A 112 20.01 -5.72 22.77
C ARG A 112 18.65 -5.76 22.07
N ASN A 113 18.61 -6.45 20.94
CA ASN A 113 17.42 -6.80 20.18
C ASN A 113 17.13 -8.30 20.36
N GLN A 114 15.86 -8.71 20.39
CA GLN A 114 15.46 -10.11 20.59
C GLN A 114 14.07 -10.42 20.01
N GLY A 115 13.77 -11.70 19.81
CA GLY A 115 12.53 -12.17 19.21
C GLY A 115 12.49 -11.95 17.70
N TRP A 116 11.41 -12.39 17.04
CA TRP A 116 11.31 -12.37 15.57
C TRP A 116 11.54 -10.97 14.97
N CYS A 117 10.99 -9.94 15.60
CA CYS A 117 10.98 -8.56 15.13
C CYS A 117 12.21 -7.70 15.50
N SER A 118 13.25 -8.27 16.11
CA SER A 118 14.35 -7.49 16.71
C SER A 118 13.86 -6.49 17.78
N ASP A 119 13.05 -6.95 18.76
CA ASP A 119 12.52 -6.10 19.82
C ASP A 119 13.64 -5.52 20.70
N GLN A 120 13.76 -4.19 20.67
CA GLN A 120 14.74 -3.46 21.45
C GLN A 120 14.20 -3.09 22.84
N GLY A 121 14.00 -4.09 23.69
CA GLY A 121 13.77 -3.93 25.13
C GLY A 121 12.32 -3.75 25.59
N ARG A 122 11.32 -3.77 24.71
CA ARG A 122 9.89 -3.72 25.12
C ARG A 122 9.48 -5.01 25.84
N GLY A 123 10.08 -6.14 25.46
CA GLY A 123 9.96 -7.43 26.15
C GLY A 123 10.58 -7.46 27.55
N GLY A 124 11.37 -6.45 27.94
CA GLY A 124 12.02 -6.40 29.25
C GLY A 124 13.03 -7.53 29.48
N GLY A 125 13.68 -8.01 28.41
CA GLY A 125 14.63 -9.13 28.44
C GLY A 125 13.99 -10.51 28.19
N ASN A 126 12.68 -10.67 28.36
CA ASN A 126 11.95 -11.90 28.04
C ASN A 126 11.53 -11.95 26.55
N VAL A 127 11.79 -13.07 25.87
CA VAL A 127 11.66 -13.18 24.40
C VAL A 127 10.21 -13.45 23.95
N GLU A 128 9.45 -14.20 24.74
CA GLU A 128 8.03 -14.46 24.52
C GLU A 128 7.22 -13.14 24.57
N ARG A 129 7.52 -12.30 25.56
CA ARG A 129 6.94 -10.96 25.71
C ARG A 129 7.39 -9.98 24.62
N ALA A 130 8.63 -10.11 24.12
CA ALA A 130 9.10 -9.35 22.96
C ALA A 130 8.30 -9.71 21.69
N ASN A 131 8.17 -11.01 21.41
CA ASN A 131 7.40 -11.55 20.30
C ASN A 131 5.94 -11.06 20.33
N GLN A 132 5.28 -11.22 21.49
CA GLN A 132 3.89 -10.84 21.69
C GLN A 132 3.67 -9.33 21.49
N LYS A 133 4.52 -8.48 22.08
CA LYS A 133 4.44 -7.02 21.89
C LYS A 133 4.70 -6.58 20.45
N CYS A 134 5.49 -7.33 19.69
CA CYS A 134 5.67 -7.05 18.27
C CYS A 134 4.46 -7.46 17.43
N LEU A 135 3.82 -8.60 17.76
CA LEU A 135 2.58 -9.03 17.11
C LEU A 135 1.47 -7.99 17.35
N GLU A 136 1.27 -7.57 18.60
CA GLU A 136 0.33 -6.52 18.99
C GLU A 136 0.56 -5.21 18.22
N ARG A 137 1.82 -4.72 18.17
CA ARG A 137 2.20 -3.51 17.41
C ARG A 137 1.85 -3.62 15.93
N VAL A 138 2.10 -4.78 15.31
CA VAL A 138 1.78 -5.00 13.90
C VAL A 138 0.27 -5.04 13.69
N GLN A 139 -0.47 -5.78 14.51
CA GLN A 139 -1.94 -5.87 14.44
C GLN A 139 -2.60 -4.50 14.60
N GLN A 140 -2.16 -3.70 15.58
CA GLN A 140 -2.62 -2.32 15.79
C GLN A 140 -2.38 -1.40 14.57
N ARG A 141 -1.32 -1.65 13.79
CA ARG A 141 -0.99 -0.86 12.59
C ARG A 141 -1.62 -1.41 11.31
N LEU A 142 -2.05 -2.67 11.30
CA LEU A 142 -2.41 -3.42 10.09
C LEU A 142 -3.56 -2.78 9.31
N ASN A 143 -4.63 -2.36 9.98
CA ASN A 143 -5.78 -1.69 9.33
C ASN A 143 -5.36 -0.39 8.63
N LEU A 144 -4.44 0.36 9.25
CA LEU A 144 -3.96 1.61 8.69
C LEU A 144 -3.10 1.37 7.44
N ILE A 145 -2.19 0.40 7.48
CA ILE A 145 -1.37 0.01 6.32
C ILE A 145 -2.24 -0.53 5.19
N LYS A 146 -3.27 -1.33 5.49
CA LYS A 146 -4.26 -1.79 4.51
C LYS A 146 -4.99 -0.63 3.84
N ASN A 147 -5.37 0.40 4.61
CA ASN A 147 -6.00 1.60 4.06
C ASN A 147 -5.05 2.41 3.17
N ASP A 148 -3.75 2.46 3.48
CA ASP A 148 -2.75 3.15 2.66
C ASP A 148 -2.47 2.44 1.33
N LEU A 149 -2.49 1.10 1.34
CA LEU A 149 -2.46 0.29 0.12
C LEU A 149 -3.70 0.55 -0.74
N LYS A 150 -4.90 0.49 -0.16
CA LYS A 150 -6.16 0.83 -0.87
C LYS A 150 -6.14 2.24 -1.45
N ALA A 151 -5.65 3.23 -0.70
CA ALA A 151 -5.52 4.61 -1.17
C ALA A 151 -4.55 4.77 -2.34
N ALA A 152 -3.55 3.89 -2.46
CA ALA A 152 -2.65 3.79 -3.61
C ALA A 152 -3.20 2.91 -4.77
N GLY A 153 -4.45 2.44 -4.69
CA GLY A 153 -5.06 1.55 -5.69
C GLY A 153 -4.61 0.09 -5.59
N LEU A 154 -4.01 -0.31 -4.46
CA LEU A 154 -3.47 -1.65 -4.22
C LEU A 154 -4.39 -2.39 -3.24
N GLU A 155 -5.28 -3.25 -3.73
CA GLU A 155 -6.11 -4.07 -2.86
C GLU A 155 -5.24 -5.09 -2.08
N PRO A 156 -5.25 -5.11 -0.73
CA PRO A 156 -4.29 -5.93 0.02
C PRO A 156 -4.46 -7.45 -0.14
N SER A 157 -5.59 -7.91 -0.69
CA SER A 157 -5.80 -9.32 -1.07
C SER A 157 -4.96 -9.73 -2.27
N ASP A 158 -4.78 -8.79 -3.19
CA ASP A 158 -4.17 -9.01 -4.50
C ASP A 158 -2.67 -8.68 -4.44
N TYR A 159 -2.27 -7.90 -3.43
CA TYR A 159 -0.89 -7.48 -3.15
C TYR A 159 -0.37 -7.94 -1.76
N PRO A 160 -0.44 -9.23 -1.40
CA PRO A 160 -0.02 -9.70 -0.08
C PRO A 160 1.49 -9.48 0.18
N LEU A 161 2.33 -9.61 -0.84
CA LEU A 161 3.76 -9.30 -0.73
C LEU A 161 4.01 -7.80 -0.46
N ALA A 162 3.22 -6.89 -1.04
CA ALA A 162 3.32 -5.47 -0.73
C ALA A 162 2.84 -5.18 0.70
N LEU A 163 1.79 -5.86 1.16
CA LEU A 163 1.33 -5.78 2.55
C LEU A 163 2.42 -6.24 3.54
N ILE A 164 3.08 -7.37 3.29
CA ILE A 164 4.19 -7.82 4.14
C ILE A 164 5.33 -6.80 4.12
N ASN A 165 5.74 -6.31 2.95
CA ASN A 165 6.82 -5.32 2.84
C ASN A 165 6.48 -3.96 3.51
N ALA A 166 5.21 -3.54 3.51
CA ALA A 166 4.76 -2.33 4.20
C ALA A 166 4.80 -2.48 5.74
N VAL A 167 4.33 -3.62 6.26
CA VAL A 167 4.39 -3.95 7.70
C VAL A 167 5.84 -4.12 8.16
N ASP A 168 6.66 -4.73 7.32
CA ASP A 168 8.09 -4.90 7.53
C ASP A 168 8.85 -3.56 7.61
N LEU A 169 8.57 -2.62 6.70
CA LEU A 169 9.09 -1.25 6.81
C LEU A 169 8.65 -0.53 8.10
N TYR A 170 7.44 -0.83 8.61
CA TYR A 170 6.98 -0.32 9.90
C TYR A 170 7.72 -0.96 11.09
N ASN A 171 8.27 -2.17 10.93
CA ASN A 171 9.17 -2.75 11.93
C ASN A 171 10.58 -2.12 11.84
N GLN A 172 11.10 -1.97 10.62
CA GLN A 172 12.47 -1.53 10.37
C GLN A 172 12.70 -0.03 10.65
N ALA A 173 11.73 0.82 10.35
CA ALA A 173 11.93 2.26 10.23
C ALA A 173 10.88 3.10 10.98
N SER A 174 11.05 4.42 10.96
CA SER A 174 10.06 5.35 11.52
C SER A 174 8.70 5.18 10.82
N PRO A 175 7.55 5.30 11.53
CA PRO A 175 6.23 5.01 10.97
C PRO A 175 5.79 5.85 9.76
N TRP A 176 6.52 6.91 9.40
CA TRP A 176 6.27 7.69 8.18
C TRP A 176 6.83 7.03 6.92
N VAL A 177 7.86 6.17 7.03
CA VAL A 177 8.47 5.44 5.91
C VAL A 177 7.47 4.41 5.37
N SER A 178 6.93 3.56 6.26
CA SER A 178 5.91 2.57 5.87
C SER A 178 4.64 3.19 5.28
N ARG A 179 4.35 4.45 5.61
CA ARG A 179 3.22 5.24 5.08
C ARG A 179 3.44 5.73 3.65
N GLN A 180 4.69 5.92 3.23
CA GLN A 180 5.02 6.34 1.86
C GLN A 180 5.12 5.17 0.89
N PHE A 181 5.49 3.98 1.39
CA PHE A 181 5.73 2.79 0.56
C PHE A 181 4.58 2.44 -0.42
N PRO A 182 3.29 2.44 -0.05
CA PRO A 182 2.22 2.10 -0.99
C PRO A 182 2.19 2.98 -2.23
N GLN A 183 2.30 4.30 -2.05
CA GLN A 183 2.34 5.24 -3.17
C GLN A 183 3.63 5.09 -3.99
N ALA A 184 4.76 4.84 -3.33
CA ALA A 184 6.02 4.57 -4.01
C ALA A 184 5.97 3.27 -4.83
N TYR A 185 5.24 2.24 -4.38
CA TYR A 185 5.06 0.99 -5.11
C TYR A 185 4.18 1.17 -6.34
N GLN A 186 3.07 1.89 -6.21
CA GLN A 186 2.25 2.28 -7.36
C GLN A 186 3.06 3.09 -8.39
N GLN A 187 3.91 4.02 -7.93
CA GLN A 187 4.81 4.78 -8.81
C GLN A 187 5.89 3.91 -9.47
N ALA A 188 6.39 2.88 -8.78
CA ALA A 188 7.35 1.92 -9.33
C ALA A 188 6.73 1.13 -10.50
N GLN A 189 5.50 0.63 -10.30
CA GLN A 189 4.74 -0.06 -11.34
C GLN A 189 4.42 0.87 -12.52
N ALA A 190 4.03 2.12 -12.27
CA ALA A 190 3.79 3.12 -13.31
C ALA A 190 5.05 3.49 -14.11
N LYS A 191 6.25 3.28 -13.55
CA LYS A 191 7.55 3.40 -14.25
C LYS A 191 7.95 2.13 -15.03
N GLY A 192 7.11 1.09 -15.01
CA GLY A 192 7.37 -0.19 -15.68
C GLY A 192 8.27 -1.15 -14.89
N TYR A 193 8.65 -0.83 -13.65
CA TYR A 193 9.34 -1.79 -12.78
C TYR A 193 8.40 -2.92 -12.38
N LYS A 194 8.94 -4.13 -12.22
CA LYS A 194 8.20 -5.34 -11.84
C LYS A 194 8.85 -6.05 -10.65
N ASP A 195 8.07 -6.89 -9.98
CA ASP A 195 8.55 -7.88 -9.00
C ASP A 195 9.54 -7.29 -7.96
N GLU A 196 10.68 -7.96 -7.70
CA GLU A 196 11.74 -7.48 -6.81
C GLU A 196 12.15 -6.02 -7.11
N GLN A 197 12.26 -5.64 -8.39
CA GLN A 197 12.71 -4.31 -8.78
C GLN A 197 11.72 -3.23 -8.34
N ALA A 198 10.42 -3.45 -8.54
CA ALA A 198 9.37 -2.54 -8.08
C ALA A 198 9.36 -2.44 -6.55
N MET A 199 9.46 -3.59 -5.87
CA MET A 199 9.45 -3.68 -4.41
C MET A 199 10.65 -2.95 -3.79
N VAL A 200 11.87 -3.21 -4.28
CA VAL A 200 13.10 -2.57 -3.81
C VAL A 200 13.09 -1.07 -4.10
N TRP A 201 12.72 -0.64 -5.31
CA TRP A 201 12.64 0.78 -5.64
C TRP A 201 11.67 1.51 -4.70
N ALA A 202 10.47 0.96 -4.50
CA ALA A 202 9.45 1.52 -3.63
C ALA A 202 9.90 1.62 -2.17
N ARG A 203 10.60 0.59 -1.66
CA ARG A 203 11.12 0.58 -0.29
C ARG A 203 12.24 1.60 -0.07
N VAL A 204 13.10 1.84 -1.06
CA VAL A 204 14.12 2.89 -0.98
C VAL A 204 13.47 4.28 -1.09
N GLU A 205 12.56 4.45 -2.03
CA GLU A 205 11.86 5.72 -2.26
C GLU A 205 10.96 6.11 -1.07
N ALA A 206 10.45 5.16 -0.29
CA ALA A 206 9.73 5.39 0.95
C ALA A 206 10.56 6.08 2.06
N PHE A 207 11.89 6.16 1.92
CA PHE A 207 12.75 6.99 2.76
C PHE A 207 12.93 8.41 2.20
N ARG A 208 12.35 8.78 1.05
CA ARG A 208 12.57 10.11 0.47
C ARG A 208 11.87 11.19 1.26
N ARG A 209 12.64 12.16 1.73
CA ARG A 209 12.14 13.34 2.43
C ARG A 209 12.92 14.57 1.97
N ARG A 210 12.21 15.64 1.60
CA ARG A 210 12.79 16.90 1.09
C ARG A 210 13.78 16.66 -0.07
N GLY A 211 13.42 15.78 -1.01
CA GLY A 211 14.20 15.42 -2.19
C GLY A 211 15.35 14.42 -1.97
N LYS A 212 15.73 14.10 -0.72
CA LYS A 212 16.87 13.23 -0.38
C LYS A 212 16.41 11.92 0.28
N ILE A 213 17.24 10.87 0.19
CA ILE A 213 17.02 9.61 0.91
C ILE A 213 17.38 9.83 2.39
N ASP A 214 16.40 9.75 3.28
CA ASP A 214 16.52 10.04 4.71
C ASP A 214 16.55 8.74 5.53
N ALA A 215 17.65 8.01 5.35
CA ALA A 215 17.89 6.67 5.91
C ALA A 215 19.21 6.61 6.69
N SER A 216 19.45 7.61 7.55
CA SER A 216 20.76 7.86 8.21
C SER A 216 21.37 6.64 8.91
N GLY A 217 20.57 5.76 9.50
CA GLY A 217 21.03 4.51 10.12
C GLY A 217 21.67 3.54 9.11
N LEU A 218 20.98 3.28 7.99
CA LEU A 218 21.47 2.40 6.90
C LEU A 218 22.68 3.03 6.20
N ILE A 219 22.58 4.31 5.87
CA ILE A 219 23.66 5.10 5.26
C ILE A 219 24.92 5.09 6.16
N GLY A 220 24.73 5.21 7.48
CA GLY A 220 25.80 5.12 8.46
C GLY A 220 26.51 3.76 8.49
N ILE A 221 25.79 2.65 8.26
CA ILE A 221 26.39 1.31 8.15
C ILE A 221 27.31 1.23 6.93
N CYS A 222 26.82 1.61 5.74
CA CYS A 222 27.63 1.58 4.51
C CYS A 222 28.91 2.43 4.62
N ARG A 223 28.82 3.60 5.27
CA ARG A 223 29.98 4.48 5.50
C ARG A 223 30.99 3.86 6.48
N ARG A 224 30.55 3.20 7.56
CA ARG A 224 31.44 2.46 8.47
C ARG A 224 32.13 1.28 7.80
N GLU A 225 31.46 0.63 6.85
CA GLU A 225 32.00 -0.48 6.06
C GLU A 225 32.82 -0.02 4.84
N GLY A 226 33.08 1.29 4.68
CA GLY A 226 33.91 1.82 3.58
C GLY A 226 33.31 1.68 2.18
N ARG A 227 32.00 1.42 2.06
CA ARG A 227 31.35 1.19 0.77
C ARG A 227 31.27 2.49 -0.04
N GLN A 228 31.98 2.55 -1.17
CA GLN A 228 31.95 3.68 -2.11
C GLN A 228 30.72 3.59 -3.04
N VAL A 229 29.53 3.80 -2.49
CA VAL A 229 28.25 3.74 -3.22
C VAL A 229 27.38 4.95 -2.88
N SER A 230 26.36 5.25 -3.71
CA SER A 230 25.43 6.34 -3.40
C SER A 230 24.58 6.02 -2.15
N ASP A 231 24.02 7.05 -1.51
CA ASP A 231 23.07 6.87 -0.40
C ASP A 231 21.84 6.03 -0.86
N TRP A 232 21.44 6.09 -2.13
CA TRP A 232 20.38 5.25 -2.70
C TRP A 232 20.81 3.79 -2.82
N ASP A 233 21.98 3.52 -3.40
CA ASP A 233 22.51 2.15 -3.59
C ASP A 233 22.77 1.45 -2.26
N CYS A 234 23.28 2.21 -1.27
CA CYS A 234 23.45 1.73 0.10
C CYS A 234 22.13 1.20 0.69
N VAL A 235 21.06 2.01 0.63
CA VAL A 235 19.75 1.61 1.15
C VAL A 235 19.18 0.46 0.30
N ALA A 236 19.30 0.54 -1.04
CA ALA A 236 18.82 -0.49 -1.96
C ALA A 236 19.44 -1.86 -1.69
N ALA A 237 20.71 -1.95 -1.26
CA ALA A 237 21.36 -3.20 -0.91
C ALA A 237 20.68 -3.89 0.30
N ASP A 238 20.40 -3.15 1.38
CA ASP A 238 19.67 -3.67 2.54
C ASP A 238 18.21 -4.00 2.21
N GLN A 239 17.51 -3.09 1.53
CA GLN A 239 16.11 -3.30 1.16
C GLN A 239 15.96 -4.50 0.22
N ARG A 240 16.91 -4.75 -0.70
CA ARG A 240 16.94 -5.96 -1.54
C ARG A 240 17.17 -7.24 -0.75
N ARG A 241 18.05 -7.25 0.26
CA ARG A 241 18.21 -8.40 1.17
C ARG A 241 16.88 -8.74 1.83
N ARG A 242 16.17 -7.71 2.29
CA ARG A 242 14.89 -7.81 3.01
C ARG A 242 13.73 -8.29 2.12
N VAL A 243 13.59 -7.72 0.92
CA VAL A 243 12.60 -8.17 -0.09
C VAL A 243 12.79 -9.65 -0.42
N ARG A 244 14.02 -10.06 -0.79
CA ARG A 244 14.33 -11.47 -1.11
C ARG A 244 14.09 -12.43 0.04
N ALA A 245 14.26 -11.99 1.28
CA ALA A 245 13.95 -12.81 2.46
C ALA A 245 12.44 -13.04 2.60
N ILE A 246 11.64 -11.98 2.47
CA ILE A 246 10.17 -12.07 2.46
C ILE A 246 9.69 -12.99 1.32
N GLU A 247 10.23 -12.83 0.11
CA GLU A 247 9.89 -13.64 -1.06
C GLU A 247 10.23 -15.13 -0.87
N ARG A 248 11.39 -15.46 -0.27
CA ARG A 248 11.73 -16.87 0.02
C ARG A 248 10.73 -17.54 0.97
N VAL A 249 10.30 -16.83 2.02
CA VAL A 249 9.26 -17.34 2.94
C VAL A 249 7.93 -17.46 2.21
N TRP A 250 7.57 -16.47 1.40
CA TRP A 250 6.33 -16.51 0.61
C TRP A 250 6.27 -17.71 -0.33
N VAL A 251 7.33 -17.94 -1.11
CA VAL A 251 7.44 -19.11 -2.00
C VAL A 251 7.38 -20.41 -1.19
N LYS A 252 8.13 -20.51 -0.09
CA LYS A 252 8.17 -21.74 0.73
C LYS A 252 6.84 -22.05 1.44
N GLY A 253 6.05 -21.02 1.76
CA GLY A 253 4.71 -21.17 2.35
C GLY A 253 3.61 -21.57 1.35
N HIS A 254 3.91 -21.57 0.04
CA HIS A 254 2.99 -21.94 -1.04
C HIS A 254 3.55 -23.06 -1.95
N SER A 255 4.58 -23.77 -1.49
CA SER A 255 5.25 -24.89 -2.18
C SER A 255 5.04 -26.23 -1.47
#